data_AF-X1TB20-F1
#
_entry.id   AF-X1TB20-F1
#
_cell.length_a   1.000
_cell.length_b   1.000
_cell.length_c   1.000
_cell.angle_alpha   90.00
_cell.angle_beta   90.00
_cell.angle_gamma   90.00
#
_symmetry.space_group_name_H-M   'P 1'
#
loop_
_entity.id
_entity.type
_entity.pdbx_description
1 polymer ?
#
loop_
_entity_poly.entity_id
_entity_poly.type
_entity_poly.pdbx_seq_one_letter_code
_entity_poly.pdbx_strand_id
1 'polypeptide(L)'
;MTAPVVRHGDDQWYDIVNWAVMAMLEAEELGINSKNVDSMLKSKDPKIQRFLGATPGMGKALGLDEKWAYNIIKQVGNYAEIFERNVGKNTKLGLERGLNALWNQGGIQYPAAFR
;
A
#
# COMPACT_ATOMS: atom_id res chain seq x y z
N MET A 1 -1.12 -4.99 -12.84
CA MET A 1 -0.34 -5.64 -11.76
C MET A 1 1.12 -5.29 -11.94
N THR A 2 1.66 -4.40 -11.12
CA THR A 2 3.11 -4.19 -11.00
C THR A 2 3.68 -5.32 -10.15
N ALA A 3 4.24 -6.34 -10.79
CA ALA A 3 4.89 -7.46 -10.09
C ALA A 3 6.35 -7.07 -9.79
N PRO A 4 6.78 -7.10 -8.51
CA PRO A 4 8.16 -6.83 -8.18
C PRO A 4 9.08 -7.91 -8.77
N VAL A 5 10.25 -7.50 -9.25
CA VAL A 5 11.28 -8.41 -9.76
C VAL A 5 12.31 -8.62 -8.65
N VAL A 6 12.42 -9.85 -8.17
CA VAL A 6 13.38 -10.25 -7.14
C VAL A 6 14.11 -11.51 -7.57
N ARG A 7 15.17 -11.86 -6.83
CA ARG A 7 15.89 -13.13 -7.05
C ARG A 7 14.97 -14.31 -6.73
N HIS A 8 15.02 -15.34 -7.57
CA HIS A 8 14.31 -16.59 -7.32
C HIS A 8 14.91 -17.37 -6.12
N GLY A 9 14.08 -18.12 -5.42
CA GLY A 9 14.49 -18.96 -4.28
C GLY A 9 14.56 -18.23 -2.93
N ASP A 10 14.12 -16.97 -2.87
CA ASP A 10 13.96 -16.20 -1.64
C ASP A 10 12.49 -15.75 -1.49
N ASP A 11 11.66 -16.69 -1.03
CA ASP A 11 10.21 -16.50 -0.97
C ASP A 11 9.82 -15.45 0.08
N GLN A 12 10.54 -15.40 1.21
CA GLN A 12 10.29 -14.38 2.23
C GLN A 12 10.57 -12.98 1.69
N TRP A 13 11.67 -12.79 0.96
CA TRP A 13 11.96 -11.50 0.36
C TRP A 13 10.94 -11.12 -0.71
N TYR A 14 10.52 -12.08 -1.54
CA TYR A 14 9.44 -11.86 -2.49
C TYR A 14 8.16 -11.39 -1.79
N ASP A 15 7.75 -12.06 -0.72
CA ASP A 15 6.55 -11.71 0.05
C ASP A 15 6.66 -10.30 0.62
N ILE A 16 7.79 -9.93 1.23
CA ILE A 16 8.00 -8.58 1.77
C ILE A 16 7.83 -7.50 0.69
N VAL A 17 8.48 -7.68 -0.46
CA VAL A 17 8.42 -6.68 -1.55
C VAL A 17 7.02 -6.62 -2.16
N ASN A 18 6.38 -7.77 -2.37
CA ASN A 18 5.04 -7.83 -2.92
C ASN A 18 4.01 -7.17 -1.98
N TRP A 19 4.07 -7.48 -0.68
CA TRP A 19 3.19 -6.90 0.32
C TRP A 19 3.42 -5.40 0.53
N ALA A 20 4.66 -4.90 0.36
CA ALA A 20 4.92 -3.47 0.37
C ALA A 20 4.13 -2.73 -0.73
N VAL A 21 4.06 -3.29 -1.95
CA VAL A 21 3.25 -2.72 -3.04
C VAL A 21 1.76 -2.83 -2.74
N MET A 22 1.30 -3.99 -2.25
CA MET A 22 -0.10 -4.19 -1.88
C MET A 22 -0.54 -3.22 -0.77
N ALA A 23 0.33 -2.91 0.19
CA ALA A 23 0.01 -1.99 1.26
C ALA A 23 -0.26 -0.56 0.76
N MET A 24 0.51 -0.10 -0.22
CA MET A 24 0.29 1.22 -0.82
C MET A 24 -1.03 1.31 -1.59
N LEU A 25 -1.45 0.21 -2.23
CA LEU A 25 -2.74 0.12 -2.93
C LEU A 25 -3.91 0.01 -1.96
N GLU A 26 -3.82 -0.83 -0.93
CA GLU A 26 -4.85 -0.98 0.11
C GLU A 26 -5.04 0.34 0.86
N ALA A 27 -3.96 1.05 1.19
CA ALA A 27 -4.06 2.37 1.79
C ALA A 27 -4.82 3.37 0.91
N GLU A 28 -4.59 3.35 -0.41
CA GLU A 28 -5.36 4.19 -1.34
C GLU A 28 -6.85 3.81 -1.33
N GLU A 29 -7.17 2.51 -1.35
CA GLU A 29 -8.54 2.01 -1.33
C GLU A 29 -9.27 2.36 -0.01
N LEU A 30 -8.57 2.28 1.12
CA LEU A 30 -9.08 2.64 2.45
C LEU A 30 -9.08 4.17 2.71
N GLY A 31 -8.60 4.97 1.76
CA GLY A 31 -8.50 6.44 1.93
C GLY A 31 -7.44 6.88 2.95
N ILE A 32 -6.48 6.01 3.25
CA ILE A 32 -5.35 6.28 4.14
C ILE A 32 -4.19 6.87 3.33
N ASN A 33 -3.58 7.93 3.83
CA ASN A 33 -2.46 8.62 3.19
C ASN A 33 -1.42 9.06 4.23
N SER A 34 -0.27 9.56 3.76
CA SER A 34 0.84 10.00 4.62
C SER A 34 0.44 11.05 5.67
N LYS A 35 -0.62 11.83 5.40
CA LYS A 35 -1.09 12.93 6.25
C LYS A 35 -2.08 12.46 7.33
N ASN A 36 -2.92 11.47 7.04
CA ASN A 36 -3.97 11.02 7.95
C ASN A 36 -3.66 9.69 8.66
N VAL A 37 -2.58 8.99 8.29
CA VAL A 37 -2.26 7.65 8.83
C VAL A 37 -2.20 7.62 10.36
N ASP A 38 -1.69 8.66 11.01
CA ASP A 38 -1.63 8.76 12.47
C ASP A 38 -3.03 8.87 13.11
N SER A 39 -3.95 9.57 12.44
CA SER A 39 -5.34 9.68 12.89
C SER A 39 -6.10 8.37 12.67
N MET A 40 -5.77 7.63 11.60
CA MET A 40 -6.40 6.36 11.25
C MET A 40 -6.07 5.25 12.24
N LEU A 41 -4.98 5.37 13.02
CA LEU A 41 -4.70 4.48 14.15
C LEU A 41 -5.83 4.49 15.20
N LYS A 42 -6.65 5.53 15.25
CA LYS A 42 -7.81 5.63 16.17
C LYS A 42 -9.13 5.18 15.54
N SER A 43 -9.11 4.75 14.28
CA SER A 43 -10.33 4.31 13.57
C SER A 43 -10.99 3.12 14.27
N LYS A 44 -12.32 3.05 14.25
CA LYS A 44 -13.06 1.88 14.76
C LYS A 44 -13.27 0.79 13.70
N ASP A 45 -12.86 1.06 12.45
CA ASP A 45 -12.98 0.08 11.36
C ASP A 45 -11.96 -1.05 11.57
N PRO A 46 -12.42 -2.31 11.73
CA PRO A 46 -11.53 -3.46 11.92
C PRO A 46 -10.54 -3.65 10.76
N LYS A 47 -10.89 -3.28 9.53
CA LYS A 47 -10.01 -3.39 8.37
C LYS A 47 -8.82 -2.45 8.50
N ILE A 48 -9.09 -1.18 8.86
CA ILE A 48 -8.06 -0.17 9.09
C ILE A 48 -7.17 -0.57 10.27
N GLN A 49 -7.76 -1.04 11.36
CA GLN A 49 -7.01 -1.49 12.54
C GLN A 49 -6.09 -2.67 12.22
N ARG A 50 -6.56 -3.66 11.44
CA ARG A 50 -5.73 -4.77 10.99
C ARG A 50 -4.61 -4.30 10.06
N PHE A 51 -4.95 -3.48 9.07
CA PHE A 51 -4.00 -2.95 8.10
C PHE A 51 -2.86 -2.16 8.77
N LEU A 52 -3.17 -1.34 9.79
CA LEU A 52 -2.18 -0.52 10.48
C LEU A 52 -1.42 -1.25 11.61
N GLY A 53 -1.64 -2.55 11.79
CA GLY A 53 -0.90 -3.37 12.75
C GLY A 53 -1.42 -3.32 14.19
N ALA A 54 -2.68 -2.92 14.41
CA ALA A 54 -3.30 -3.01 15.73
C ALA A 54 -3.75 -4.44 16.05
N THR A 55 -3.98 -5.27 15.03
CA THR A 55 -4.18 -6.72 15.17
C THR A 55 -2.87 -7.44 14.85
N PRO A 56 -2.32 -8.24 15.76
CA PRO A 56 -1.08 -8.97 15.50
C PRO A 56 -1.28 -10.13 14.51
N GLY A 57 -0.24 -10.47 13.75
CA GLY A 57 -0.16 -11.66 12.93
C GLY A 57 0.44 -11.42 11.55
N MET A 58 0.13 -10.28 10.91
CA MET A 58 0.59 -10.00 9.55
C MET A 58 2.07 -9.63 9.50
N GLY A 59 2.53 -8.78 10.42
CA GLY A 59 3.95 -8.46 10.54
C GLY A 59 4.77 -9.71 10.86
N LYS A 60 4.34 -10.48 11.87
CA LYS A 60 5.00 -11.74 12.25
C LYS A 60 5.08 -12.74 11.10
N ALA A 61 4.03 -12.87 10.28
CA ALA A 61 4.04 -13.76 9.12
C ALA A 61 5.11 -13.37 8.07
N LEU A 62 5.40 -12.07 7.96
CA LEU A 62 6.46 -11.54 7.09
C LEU A 62 7.84 -11.50 7.76
N GLY A 63 7.93 -11.80 9.05
CA GLY A 63 9.15 -11.61 9.85
C GLY A 63 9.46 -10.13 10.14
N LEU A 64 8.45 -9.27 10.12
CA LEU A 64 8.54 -7.83 10.34
C LEU A 64 7.79 -7.38 11.61
N ASP A 65 7.96 -6.12 11.99
CA ASP A 65 7.11 -5.46 12.99
C ASP A 65 5.66 -5.34 12.48
N GLU A 66 4.67 -5.44 13.37
CA GLU A 66 3.24 -5.38 13.00
C GLU A 66 2.87 -4.04 12.33
N LYS A 67 3.59 -2.96 12.62
CA LYS A 67 3.36 -1.64 12.02
C LYS A 67 4.08 -1.44 10.67
N TRP A 68 4.55 -2.50 10.02
CA TRP A 68 5.26 -2.39 8.73
C TRP A 68 4.47 -1.59 7.67
N ALA A 69 3.17 -1.86 7.52
CA ALA A 69 2.33 -1.15 6.55
C ALA A 69 2.12 0.31 6.96
N TYR A 70 1.85 0.59 8.25
CA TYR A 70 1.83 1.95 8.79
C TYR A 70 3.12 2.72 8.45
N ASN A 71 4.28 2.09 8.66
CA ASN A 71 5.59 2.69 8.41
C ASN A 71 5.80 3.01 6.92
N ILE A 72 5.33 2.16 6.00
CA ILE A 72 5.36 2.44 4.56
C ILE A 72 4.54 3.69 4.25
N ILE A 73 3.26 3.70 4.65
CA ILE A 73 2.37 4.82 4.34
C ILE A 73 2.86 6.13 4.97
N LYS A 74 3.41 6.06 6.19
CA LYS A 74 3.97 7.22 6.87
C LYS A 74 5.17 7.82 6.13
N GLN A 75 6.03 6.98 5.55
CA GLN A 75 7.27 7.43 4.92
C GLN A 75 7.08 7.81 3.45
N VAL A 76 6.36 7.00 2.67
CA VAL A 76 6.27 7.17 1.22
C VAL A 76 4.87 7.53 0.74
N GLY A 77 3.84 7.40 1.57
CA GLY A 77 2.45 7.61 1.20
C GLY A 77 1.81 6.39 0.53
N ASN A 78 0.54 6.54 0.16
CA ASN A 78 -0.18 5.54 -0.61
C ASN A 78 0.19 5.60 -2.11
N TYR A 79 -0.36 4.68 -2.90
CA TYR A 79 0.00 4.57 -4.31
C TYR A 79 -0.37 5.83 -5.12
N ALA A 80 -1.53 6.44 -4.89
CA ALA A 80 -1.91 7.70 -5.51
C ALA A 80 -0.92 8.84 -5.21
N GLU A 81 -0.48 8.99 -3.96
CA GLU A 81 0.49 10.03 -3.58
C GLU A 81 1.83 9.86 -4.34
N ILE A 82 2.28 8.61 -4.48
CA ILE A 82 3.49 8.28 -5.21
C ILE A 82 3.31 8.53 -6.71
N PHE A 83 2.17 8.14 -7.28
CA PHE A 83 1.88 8.39 -8.69
C PHE A 83 1.85 9.89 -8.99
N GLU A 84 1.05 10.65 -8.24
CA GLU A 84 0.82 12.07 -8.48
C GLU A 84 2.09 12.91 -8.34
N ARG A 85 2.97 12.59 -7.39
CA ARG A 85 4.21 13.36 -7.22
C ARG A 85 5.29 13.07 -8.26
N ASN A 86 5.29 11.87 -8.84
CA ASN A 86 6.39 11.41 -9.72
C ASN A 86 6.03 11.49 -11.21
N VAL A 87 4.81 11.11 -11.57
CA VAL A 87 4.40 10.98 -12.98
C VAL A 87 3.03 11.58 -13.28
N GLY A 88 2.27 11.99 -12.26
CA GLY A 88 0.90 12.48 -12.43
C GLY A 88 0.79 13.81 -13.16
N LYS A 89 -0.44 14.32 -13.21
CA LYS A 89 -0.82 15.49 -14.04
C LYS A 89 -0.02 16.76 -13.72
N ASN A 90 0.41 16.88 -12.46
CA ASN A 90 1.17 18.04 -11.98
C ASN A 90 2.70 17.90 -12.17
N THR A 91 3.14 16.86 -12.87
CA THR A 91 4.56 16.61 -13.16
C THR A 91 4.88 16.94 -14.62
N LYS A 92 6.16 16.97 -14.98
CA LYS A 92 6.59 17.14 -16.37
C LYS A 92 6.05 16.06 -17.31
N LEU A 93 5.74 14.86 -16.79
CA LEU A 93 5.17 13.76 -17.57
C LEU A 93 3.67 13.94 -17.80
N GLY A 94 2.97 14.57 -16.86
CA GLY A 94 1.56 14.94 -17.01
C GLY A 94 0.60 13.76 -17.20
N LEU A 95 0.93 12.57 -16.66
CA LEU A 95 0.14 11.37 -16.92
C LEU A 95 -1.16 11.37 -16.14
N GLU A 96 -2.22 10.89 -16.79
CA GLU A 96 -3.44 10.50 -16.10
C GLU A 96 -3.31 9.08 -15.55
N ARG A 97 -4.12 8.74 -14.54
CA ARG A 97 -4.06 7.42 -13.90
C ARG A 97 -4.32 6.28 -14.88
N GLY A 98 -5.35 6.38 -15.73
CA GLY A 98 -5.70 5.35 -16.72
C GLY A 98 -5.72 3.95 -16.10
N LEU A 99 -4.97 3.00 -16.69
CA LEU A 99 -4.83 1.64 -16.19
C LEU A 99 -4.23 1.56 -14.77
N ASN A 100 -3.46 2.58 -14.34
CA ASN A 100 -2.89 2.66 -12.99
C ASN A 100 -3.89 3.16 -11.93
N ALA A 101 -5.16 3.40 -12.29
CA ALA A 101 -6.22 3.62 -11.31
C ALA A 101 -6.52 2.33 -10.53
N LEU A 102 -7.18 2.49 -9.38
CA LEU A 102 -7.74 1.36 -8.65
C LEU A 102 -8.79 0.64 -9.50
N TRP A 103 -8.95 -0.65 -9.25
CA TRP A 103 -9.93 -1.51 -9.92
C TRP A 103 -11.37 -0.97 -9.83
N ASN A 104 -11.74 -0.38 -8.69
CA ASN A 104 -13.05 0.24 -8.45
C ASN A 104 -13.19 1.65 -9.04
N GLN A 105 -12.13 2.16 -9.69
CA GLN A 105 -12.07 3.44 -10.38
C GLN A 105 -11.75 3.28 -11.87
N GLY A 106 -11.99 2.08 -12.44
CA GLY A 106 -11.82 1.80 -13.86
C GLY A 106 -10.38 1.46 -14.29
N GLY A 107 -9.47 1.24 -13.34
CA GLY A 107 -8.11 0.76 -13.62
C GLY A 107 -7.93 -0.73 -13.34
N ILE A 108 -6.68 -1.18 -13.27
CA ILE A 108 -6.30 -2.59 -13.08
C ILE A 108 -5.44 -2.82 -11.83
N GLN A 109 -5.29 -1.81 -10.97
CA GLN A 109 -4.58 -1.97 -9.71
C GLN A 109 -5.53 -2.51 -8.65
N TYR A 110 -5.23 -3.71 -8.15
CA TYR A 110 -6.06 -4.45 -7.21
C TYR A 110 -5.20 -4.85 -6.00
N PRO A 111 -5.45 -4.31 -4.80
CA PRO A 111 -4.78 -4.78 -3.60
C PRO A 111 -5.25 -6.19 -3.23
N ALA A 112 -4.32 -7.05 -2.85
CA ALA A 112 -4.67 -8.31 -2.22
C ALA A 112 -5.29 -8.04 -0.85
N ALA A 113 -6.34 -8.77 -0.50
CA ALA A 113 -7.05 -8.55 0.76
C ALA A 113 -6.15 -8.77 1.98
N PHE A 114 -6.05 -7.76 2.84
CA PHE A 114 -5.38 -7.81 4.14
C PHE A 114 -6.31 -8.47 5.18
N ARG A 115 -6.24 -9.80 5.31
CA ARG A 115 -7.16 -10.60 6.14
C ARG A 115 -6.47 -11.70 6.90
#